data_AF-D8FDH2-F1
#
_entry.id   AF-D8FDH2-F1
#
_cell.length_a   1.000
_cell.length_b   1.000
_cell.length_c   1.000
_cell.angle_alpha   90.00
_cell.angle_beta   90.00
_cell.angle_gamma   90.00
#
_symmetry.space_group_name_H-M   'P 1'
#
loop_
_entity.id
_entity.type
_entity.pdbx_description
1 polymer ?
#
loop_
_entity_poly.entity_id
_entity_poly.type
_entity_poly.pdbx_seq_one_letter_code
_entity_poly.pdbx_strand_id
1 'polypeptide(L)'
;MGSESKIIFRQGFKSDESKRYRSTNSKVYAVNPDGTLKWSVAIGTSIQSSPAIREDGSILIGSDNGIVYALRQTDGTEIRTYDKDDKEIRSSLLVASNGIIYYGSTDEKFFALNSSGTAKWELMVTGPVSASPAMGFGGNIYVGTESGYFYATAPSASENRKGTL
;
A
#
# COMPACT_ATOMS: atom_id res chain seq x y z
N MET A 1 -8.46 23.82 19.78
CA MET A 1 -7.26 22.98 19.59
C MET A 1 -7.77 21.63 19.11
N GLY A 2 -7.60 21.31 17.82
CA GLY A 2 -8.25 20.17 17.18
C GLY A 2 -7.62 18.85 17.65
N SER A 3 -8.44 17.91 18.12
CA SER A 3 -7.96 16.57 18.45
C SER A 3 -7.64 15.84 17.14
N GLU A 4 -6.35 15.71 16.82
CA GLU A 4 -5.92 14.86 15.72
C GLU A 4 -6.34 13.41 16.02
N SER A 5 -7.17 12.85 15.14
CA SER A 5 -7.59 11.45 15.22
C SER A 5 -6.38 10.57 14.93
N LYS A 6 -5.94 9.78 15.91
CA LYS A 6 -4.88 8.79 15.73
C LYS A 6 -5.49 7.51 15.17
N ILE A 7 -5.26 7.21 13.89
CA ILE A 7 -5.77 5.97 13.30
C ILE A 7 -4.81 4.83 13.67
N ILE A 8 -5.21 3.98 14.61
CA ILE A 8 -4.49 2.77 15.00
C ILE A 8 -5.20 1.57 14.36
N PHE A 9 -4.49 0.84 13.51
CA PHE A 9 -5.01 -0.34 12.84
C PHE A 9 -4.62 -1.60 13.62
N ARG A 10 -5.59 -2.47 13.91
CA ARG A 10 -5.35 -3.80 14.52
C ARG A 10 -5.85 -4.88 13.58
N GLN A 11 -4.99 -5.83 13.23
CA GLN A 11 -5.38 -7.03 12.49
C GLN A 11 -6.12 -7.97 13.45
N GLY A 12 -7.35 -8.35 13.12
CA GLY A 12 -8.10 -9.35 13.88
C GLY A 12 -7.66 -10.76 13.51
N PHE A 13 -6.84 -11.39 14.34
CA PHE A 13 -6.54 -12.82 14.21
C PHE A 13 -7.59 -13.64 14.97
N LYS A 14 -8.22 -14.62 14.32
CA LYS A 14 -8.78 -15.79 15.00
C LYS A 14 -7.85 -16.96 14.72
N SER A 15 -7.26 -17.52 15.77
CA SER A 15 -6.32 -18.64 15.70
C SER A 15 -7.05 -19.98 15.61
N ASP A 16 -6.70 -20.78 14.61
CA ASP A 16 -6.67 -22.24 14.73
C ASP A 16 -5.32 -22.70 14.15
N GLU A 17 -4.61 -23.53 14.91
CA GLU A 17 -3.26 -23.98 14.62
C GLU A 17 -3.27 -24.96 13.44
N SER A 18 -2.38 -24.74 12.45
CA SER A 18 -1.81 -25.72 11.50
C SER A 18 -1.82 -25.37 10.01
N LYS A 19 -2.34 -24.22 9.55
CA LYS A 19 -2.16 -23.76 8.16
C LYS A 19 -2.02 -22.24 8.11
N ARG A 20 -1.26 -21.70 7.15
CA ARG A 20 -1.23 -20.25 6.86
C ARG A 20 -2.61 -19.81 6.39
N TYR A 21 -3.54 -19.57 7.31
CA TYR A 21 -4.89 -19.10 7.00
C TYR A 21 -4.82 -17.62 6.63
N ARG A 22 -4.74 -17.32 5.33
CA ARG A 22 -5.07 -15.98 4.83
C ARG A 22 -6.55 -15.73 5.10
N SER A 23 -6.86 -14.78 5.98
CA SER A 23 -8.24 -14.37 6.23
C SER A 23 -8.78 -13.69 4.97
N THR A 24 -9.71 -14.34 4.29
CA THR A 24 -10.36 -13.81 3.08
C THR A 24 -11.30 -12.64 3.39
N ASN A 25 -11.59 -12.35 4.67
CA ASN A 25 -12.48 -11.28 5.10
C ASN A 25 -11.77 -10.30 6.04
N SER A 26 -10.74 -9.61 5.54
CA SER A 26 -10.09 -8.55 6.34
C SER A 26 -10.99 -7.32 6.46
N LYS A 27 -10.93 -6.70 7.63
CA LYS A 27 -11.56 -5.41 7.91
C LYS A 27 -10.49 -4.36 8.16
N VAL A 28 -10.75 -3.15 7.72
CA VAL A 28 -10.01 -1.95 8.11
C VAL A 28 -10.77 -1.29 9.25
N TYR A 29 -10.03 -0.87 10.28
CA TYR A 29 -10.59 -0.23 11.47
C TYR A 29 -9.95 1.15 11.63
N ALA A 30 -10.76 2.15 11.93
CA ALA A 30 -10.27 3.40 12.49
C ALA A 30 -10.74 3.54 13.93
N VAL A 31 -9.86 4.07 14.77
CA VAL A 31 -10.13 4.35 16.17
C VAL A 31 -9.95 5.84 16.45
N ASN A 32 -10.62 6.32 17.48
CA ASN A 32 -10.40 7.64 18.04
C ASN A 32 -9.10 7.65 18.89
N PRO A 33 -8.57 8.83 19.26
CA PRO A 33 -7.38 8.93 20.09
C PRO A 33 -7.49 8.21 21.45
N ASP A 34 -8.70 8.08 21.98
CA ASP A 34 -9.00 7.35 23.21
C ASP A 34 -9.09 5.81 23.02
N GLY A 35 -8.89 5.33 21.79
CA GLY A 35 -8.92 3.92 21.43
C GLY A 35 -10.33 3.37 21.12
N THR A 36 -11.39 4.18 21.20
CA THR A 36 -12.74 3.75 20.83
C THR A 36 -12.88 3.57 19.32
N LEU A 37 -13.71 2.61 18.90
CA LEU A 37 -13.94 2.36 17.47
C LEU A 37 -14.67 3.55 16.84
N LYS A 38 -14.09 4.12 15.78
CA LYS A 38 -14.71 5.18 14.97
C LYS A 38 -15.52 4.58 13.82
N TRP A 39 -14.91 3.71 13.03
CA TRP A 39 -15.57 2.97 11.96
C TRP A 39 -14.82 1.69 11.62
N SER A 40 -15.50 0.76 10.95
CA SER A 40 -14.87 -0.41 10.34
C SER A 40 -15.51 -0.73 9.01
N VAL A 41 -14.70 -1.12 8.01
CA VAL A 41 -15.16 -1.53 6.68
C VAL A 41 -14.54 -2.87 6.31
N ALA A 42 -15.31 -3.74 5.66
CA ALA A 42 -14.80 -4.99 5.09
C ALA A 42 -14.32 -4.75 3.65
N ILE A 43 -13.11 -5.19 3.32
CA ILE A 43 -12.51 -5.04 1.98
C ILE A 43 -12.59 -6.36 1.18
N GLY A 44 -12.99 -7.47 1.83
CA GLY A 44 -13.27 -8.74 1.15
C GLY A 44 -12.03 -9.45 0.57
N THR A 45 -10.84 -9.03 0.98
CA THR A 45 -9.56 -9.67 0.65
C THR A 45 -8.61 -9.53 1.84
N SER A 46 -7.49 -10.25 1.82
CA SER A 46 -6.43 -10.14 2.81
C SER A 46 -5.70 -8.79 2.68
N ILE A 47 -5.43 -8.16 3.83
CA ILE A 47 -4.64 -6.92 3.91
C ILE A 47 -3.41 -7.22 4.78
N GLN A 48 -2.24 -7.21 4.15
CA GLN A 48 -0.94 -7.35 4.80
C GLN A 48 -0.15 -6.03 4.83
N SER A 49 -0.53 -5.08 3.97
CA SER A 49 0.09 -3.76 3.90
C SER A 49 -0.27 -2.89 5.10
N SER A 50 0.60 -1.94 5.45
CA SER A 50 0.21 -0.81 6.30
C SER A 50 -0.49 0.27 5.46
N PRO A 51 -1.48 0.96 6.04
CA PRO A 51 -2.13 2.09 5.39
C PRO A 51 -1.19 3.26 5.14
N ALA A 52 -1.44 3.98 4.05
CA ALA A 52 -0.86 5.30 3.81
C ALA A 52 -1.96 6.37 3.79
N ILE A 53 -1.63 7.60 4.18
CA ILE A 53 -2.57 8.72 4.18
C ILE A 53 -2.11 9.74 3.13
N ARG A 54 -3.02 10.13 2.23
CA ARG A 54 -2.79 11.20 1.25
C ARG A 54 -3.05 12.56 1.90
N GLU A 55 -2.53 13.62 1.28
CA GLU A 55 -2.71 15.00 1.75
C GLU A 55 -4.19 15.42 1.84
N ASP A 56 -5.04 14.87 0.97
CA ASP A 56 -6.50 15.06 1.01
C ASP A 56 -7.22 14.26 2.12
N GLY A 57 -6.47 13.56 2.96
CA GLY A 57 -6.96 12.73 4.06
C GLY A 57 -7.43 11.32 3.64
N SER A 58 -7.46 11.00 2.35
CA SER A 58 -7.83 9.64 1.91
C SER A 58 -6.81 8.59 2.36
N ILE A 59 -7.31 7.43 2.78
CA ILE A 59 -6.51 6.33 3.30
C ILE A 59 -6.31 5.30 2.19
N LEU A 60 -5.07 5.00 1.83
CA LEU A 60 -4.73 3.98 0.85
C LEU A 60 -4.38 2.66 1.52
N ILE A 61 -4.88 1.56 0.96
CA ILE A 61 -4.64 0.18 1.42
C ILE A 61 -4.26 -0.70 0.24
N GLY A 62 -3.10 -1.33 0.28
CA GLY A 62 -2.73 -2.40 -0.65
C GLY A 62 -3.27 -3.75 -0.17
N SER A 63 -3.65 -4.60 -1.10
CA SER A 63 -4.31 -5.86 -0.75
C SER A 63 -3.84 -7.05 -1.59
N ASP A 64 -4.14 -8.25 -1.10
CA ASP A 64 -3.75 -9.51 -1.73
C ASP A 64 -4.50 -9.81 -3.06
N ASN A 65 -5.43 -8.96 -3.51
CA ASN A 65 -6.04 -9.11 -4.84
C ASN A 65 -5.41 -8.18 -5.89
N GLY A 66 -4.32 -7.49 -5.57
CA GLY A 66 -3.64 -6.57 -6.49
C GLY A 66 -4.26 -5.19 -6.60
N ILE A 67 -5.30 -4.92 -5.81
CA ILE A 67 -5.98 -3.62 -5.79
C ILE A 67 -5.44 -2.76 -4.64
N VAL A 68 -5.15 -1.50 -4.96
CA VAL A 68 -5.04 -0.43 -3.97
C VAL A 68 -6.40 0.22 -3.78
N TYR A 69 -6.93 0.19 -2.56
CA TYR A 69 -8.18 0.83 -2.17
C TYR A 69 -7.90 2.22 -1.59
N ALA A 70 -8.65 3.23 -2.03
CA ALA A 70 -8.70 4.55 -1.40
C ALA A 70 -10.00 4.69 -0.61
N LEU A 71 -9.89 4.88 0.71
CA LEU A 71 -11.00 4.97 1.63
C LEU A 71 -11.14 6.38 2.20
N ARG A 72 -12.38 6.78 2.46
CA ARG A 72 -12.71 8.06 3.09
C ARG A 72 -12.40 8.00 4.58
N GLN A 73 -11.67 9.00 5.08
CA GLN A 73 -11.25 9.04 6.49
C GLN A 73 -12.41 9.12 7.49
N THR A 74 -13.55 9.67 7.08
CA THR A 74 -14.68 9.94 7.98
C THR A 74 -15.46 8.69 8.35
N ASP A 75 -15.61 7.75 7.41
CA ASP A 75 -16.51 6.59 7.55
C ASP A 75 -15.95 5.28 6.94
N GLY A 76 -14.75 5.31 6.35
CA GLY A 76 -14.13 4.15 5.72
C GLY A 76 -14.75 3.75 4.37
N THR A 77 -15.68 4.54 3.82
CA THR A 77 -16.29 4.24 2.52
C THR A 77 -15.26 4.30 1.40
N GLU A 78 -15.37 3.38 0.45
CA GLU A 78 -14.51 3.38 -0.73
C GLU A 78 -14.75 4.64 -1.58
N ILE A 79 -13.68 5.37 -1.88
CA ILE A 79 -13.68 6.51 -2.80
C ILE A 79 -13.32 6.04 -4.21
N ARG A 80 -12.30 5.17 -4.31
CA ARG A 80 -11.70 4.72 -5.57
C ARG A 80 -10.88 3.46 -5.36
N THR A 81 -10.68 2.70 -6.43
CA THR A 81 -9.70 1.61 -6.51
C THR A 81 -8.68 1.88 -7.62
N TYR A 82 -7.46 1.38 -7.42
CA TYR A 82 -6.42 1.33 -8.44
C TYR A 82 -6.06 -0.12 -8.69
N ASP A 83 -6.54 -0.62 -9.81
CA ASP A 83 -6.31 -1.97 -10.29
C ASP A 83 -5.27 -1.91 -11.42
N LYS A 84 -4.02 -2.16 -11.04
CA LYS A 84 -2.85 -2.10 -11.95
C LYS A 84 -2.03 -3.37 -11.95
N ASP A 85 -2.35 -4.30 -11.06
CA ASP A 85 -1.62 -5.52 -10.93
C ASP A 85 -2.56 -6.66 -10.53
N ASP A 86 -2.27 -7.88 -11.00
CA ASP A 86 -3.10 -9.05 -10.74
C ASP A 86 -2.57 -9.92 -9.58
N LYS A 87 -1.57 -9.40 -8.84
CA LYS A 87 -0.84 -10.10 -7.78
C LYS A 87 -0.76 -9.30 -6.49
N GLU A 88 -0.35 -9.96 -5.42
CA GLU A 88 -0.56 -9.46 -4.07
C GLU A 88 0.28 -8.22 -3.74
N ILE A 89 -0.40 -7.15 -3.33
CA ILE A 89 0.27 -5.95 -2.80
C ILE A 89 0.45 -6.14 -1.29
N ARG A 90 1.62 -6.67 -0.94
CA ARG A 90 2.00 -6.91 0.47
C ARG A 90 2.93 -5.85 1.03
N SER A 91 3.60 -5.11 0.17
CA SER A 91 4.33 -3.92 0.58
C SER A 91 3.37 -2.86 1.13
N SER A 92 3.83 -2.09 2.11
CA SER A 92 3.13 -0.85 2.47
C SER A 92 3.29 0.17 1.35
N LEU A 93 2.32 1.07 1.22
CA LEU A 93 2.39 2.12 0.21
C LEU A 93 3.20 3.31 0.73
N LEU A 94 3.93 3.96 -0.18
CA LEU A 94 4.59 5.24 0.07
C LEU A 94 3.90 6.32 -0.76
N VAL A 95 3.37 7.34 -0.09
CA VAL A 95 2.79 8.53 -0.74
C VAL A 95 3.79 9.66 -0.62
N ALA A 96 4.30 10.13 -1.75
CA ALA A 96 5.18 11.29 -1.82
C ALA A 96 4.42 12.60 -1.62
N SER A 97 5.13 13.67 -1.23
CA SER A 97 4.56 15.01 -1.07
C SER A 97 4.00 15.60 -2.37
N ASN A 98 4.44 15.12 -3.53
CA ASN A 98 3.88 15.48 -4.84
C ASN A 98 2.69 14.58 -5.26
N GLY A 99 2.22 13.71 -4.36
CA GLY A 99 1.07 12.84 -4.57
C GLY A 99 1.35 11.56 -5.36
N ILE A 100 2.59 11.28 -5.75
CA ILE A 100 2.94 9.99 -6.38
C ILE A 100 2.85 8.88 -5.34
N ILE A 101 2.27 7.75 -5.74
CA ILE A 101 2.08 6.57 -4.90
C ILE A 101 3.04 5.48 -5.39
N TYR A 102 3.86 4.94 -4.48
CA TYR A 102 4.78 3.84 -4.77
C TYR A 102 4.41 2.60 -3.99
N TYR A 103 4.48 1.45 -4.64
CA TYR A 103 4.29 0.14 -4.01
C TYR A 103 4.91 -0.95 -4.86
N GLY A 104 5.20 -2.07 -4.21
CA GLY A 104 5.63 -3.29 -4.86
C GLY A 104 4.64 -4.43 -4.71
N SER A 105 4.73 -5.37 -5.64
CA SER A 105 3.92 -6.58 -5.69
C SER A 105 4.76 -7.84 -5.54
N THR A 106 4.10 -8.95 -5.21
CA THR A 106 4.71 -10.28 -5.18
C THR A 106 5.12 -10.81 -6.55
N ASP A 107 4.72 -10.16 -7.64
CA ASP A 107 5.03 -10.54 -9.02
C ASP A 107 6.33 -9.96 -9.58
N GLU A 108 7.16 -9.43 -8.69
CA GLU A 108 8.43 -8.81 -9.03
C GLU A 108 8.27 -7.48 -9.79
N LYS A 109 7.13 -6.79 -9.64
CA LYS A 109 6.96 -5.40 -10.08
C LYS A 109 7.05 -4.39 -8.95
N PHE A 110 7.56 -3.22 -9.30
CA PHE A 110 7.51 -2.00 -8.51
C PHE A 110 6.86 -0.88 -9.32
N PHE A 111 5.82 -0.27 -8.75
CA PHE A 111 4.99 0.71 -9.42
C PHE A 111 5.19 2.12 -8.88
N ALA A 112 5.04 3.10 -9.76
CA ALA A 112 4.71 4.47 -9.39
C ALA A 112 3.42 4.89 -10.09
N LEU A 113 2.44 5.34 -9.31
CA LEU A 113 1.19 5.89 -9.82
C LEU A 113 1.15 7.39 -9.57
N ASN A 114 0.64 8.14 -10.53
CA ASN A 114 0.25 9.53 -10.30
C ASN A 114 -0.84 9.59 -9.23
N SER A 115 -1.06 10.77 -8.66
CA SER A 115 -2.10 11.01 -7.65
C SER A 115 -3.52 10.66 -8.12
N SER A 116 -3.74 10.63 -9.44
CA SER A 116 -4.97 10.20 -10.09
C SER A 116 -5.18 8.69 -10.12
N GLY A 117 -4.12 7.90 -9.92
CA GLY A 117 -4.08 6.45 -10.07
C GLY A 117 -3.54 5.93 -11.40
N THR A 118 -3.20 6.82 -12.34
CA THR A 118 -2.61 6.39 -13.61
C THR A 118 -1.17 5.96 -13.39
N ALA A 119 -0.75 4.89 -14.08
CA ALA A 119 0.65 4.46 -14.02
C ALA A 119 1.54 5.60 -14.52
N LYS A 120 2.53 5.97 -13.71
CA LYS A 120 3.61 6.87 -14.09
C LYS A 120 4.77 6.07 -14.68
N TRP A 121 5.08 4.94 -14.05
CA TRP A 121 6.00 3.93 -14.56
C TRP A 121 5.83 2.62 -13.77
N GLU A 122 6.41 1.56 -14.34
CA GLU A 122 6.50 0.22 -13.79
C GLU A 122 7.94 -0.27 -13.99
N LEU A 123 8.47 -0.97 -13.00
CA LEU A 123 9.80 -1.57 -13.04
C LEU A 123 9.69 -3.05 -12.69
N MET A 124 10.23 -3.91 -13.56
CA MET A 124 10.51 -5.30 -13.22
C MET A 124 11.78 -5.36 -12.37
N VAL A 125 11.69 -5.99 -11.21
CA VAL A 125 12.81 -6.28 -10.32
C VAL A 125 13.00 -7.78 -10.22
N THR A 126 14.09 -8.22 -9.59
CA THR A 126 14.31 -9.63 -9.26
C THR A 126 13.76 -9.93 -7.87
N GLY A 127 12.71 -10.74 -7.85
CA GLY A 127 12.07 -11.27 -6.66
C GLY A 127 10.89 -10.46 -6.12
N PRO A 128 10.00 -11.10 -5.33
CA PRO A 128 8.82 -10.47 -4.74
C PRO A 128 9.13 -9.21 -3.93
N VAL A 129 8.30 -8.18 -4.07
CA VAL A 129 8.44 -6.91 -3.35
C VAL A 129 7.41 -6.83 -2.21
N SER A 130 7.75 -7.46 -1.09
CA SER A 130 6.95 -7.36 0.15
C SER A 130 7.46 -6.27 1.11
N ALA A 131 8.66 -5.71 0.87
CA ALA A 131 9.21 -4.64 1.70
C ALA A 131 8.52 -3.30 1.42
N SER A 132 8.41 -2.46 2.46
CA SER A 132 7.88 -1.10 2.29
C SER A 132 8.92 -0.21 1.61
N PRO A 133 8.58 0.51 0.52
CA PRO A 133 9.50 1.43 -0.13
C PRO A 133 9.78 2.65 0.76
N ALA A 134 10.98 3.21 0.63
CA ALA A 134 11.41 4.39 1.37
C ALA A 134 11.85 5.52 0.43
N MET A 135 11.54 6.76 0.78
CA MET A 135 12.03 7.94 0.08
C MET A 135 13.28 8.49 0.77
N GLY A 136 14.38 8.63 0.04
CA GLY A 136 15.57 9.34 0.51
C GLY A 136 15.64 10.78 0.01
N PHE A 137 16.77 11.43 0.31
CA PHE A 137 17.04 12.80 -0.13
C PHE A 137 17.01 12.90 -1.66
N GLY A 138 16.52 14.03 -2.18
CA GLY A 138 16.34 14.25 -3.62
C GLY A 138 15.19 13.47 -4.26
N GLY A 139 14.37 12.78 -3.46
CA GLY A 139 13.18 12.05 -3.93
C GLY A 139 13.47 10.64 -4.47
N ASN A 140 14.71 10.16 -4.35
CA ASN A 140 15.05 8.78 -4.73
C ASN A 140 14.26 7.77 -3.90
N ILE A 141 13.76 6.73 -4.55
CA ILE A 141 12.96 5.68 -3.96
C ILE A 141 13.80 4.42 -3.84
N TYR A 142 13.74 3.79 -2.67
CA TYR A 142 14.50 2.60 -2.32
C TYR A 142 13.55 1.47 -1.97
N VAL A 143 13.84 0.27 -2.47
CA VAL A 143 13.04 -0.93 -2.17
C VAL A 143 13.89 -2.19 -2.19
N GLY A 144 13.64 -3.07 -1.22
CA GLY A 144 14.26 -4.40 -1.15
C GLY A 144 13.29 -5.49 -1.62
N THR A 145 13.83 -6.59 -2.11
CA THR A 145 13.04 -7.77 -2.52
C THR A 145 13.31 -8.96 -1.61
N GLU A 146 12.39 -9.92 -1.60
CA GLU A 146 12.55 -11.17 -0.85
C GLU A 146 13.75 -12.00 -1.34
N SER A 147 14.21 -11.78 -2.57
CA SER A 147 15.40 -12.42 -3.15
C SER A 147 16.71 -11.76 -2.72
N GLY A 148 16.67 -10.78 -1.82
CA GLY A 148 17.87 -10.14 -1.26
C GLY A 148 18.45 -9.02 -2.14
N TYR A 149 17.75 -8.62 -3.21
CA TYR A 149 18.17 -7.49 -4.03
C TYR A 149 17.64 -6.17 -3.45
N PHE A 150 18.37 -5.09 -3.73
CA PHE A 150 18.02 -3.74 -3.32
C PHE A 150 18.11 -2.78 -4.50
N TYR A 151 17.05 -2.01 -4.72
CA TYR A 151 16.88 -1.12 -5.85
C TYR A 151 16.79 0.32 -5.40
N ALA A 152 17.37 1.23 -6.21
CA ALA A 152 17.21 2.66 -6.07
C ALA A 152 16.74 3.23 -7.41
N THR A 153 15.67 4.03 -7.38
CA THR A 153 15.09 4.63 -8.59
C THR A 153 14.75 6.09 -8.38
N ALA A 154 14.89 6.89 -9.43
CA ALA A 154 14.48 8.28 -9.40
C ALA A 154 12.94 8.38 -9.46
N PRO A 155 12.32 9.40 -8.86
CA PRO A 155 10.87 9.58 -8.92
C PRO A 155 10.37 9.91 -10.34
N SER A 156 11.28 10.33 -11.22
CA SER A 156 11.08 10.60 -12.64
C SER A 156 11.59 9.48 -13.55
N ALA A 157 11.95 8.30 -13.03
CA ALA A 157 12.37 7.18 -13.88
C ALA A 157 11.35 7.00 -15.01
N SER A 158 11.80 7.12 -16.26
CA SER A 158 10.91 7.31 -17.40
C SER A 158 10.28 5.99 -17.86
N GLU A 159 9.12 6.13 -18.50
CA GLU A 159 8.24 5.12 -19.13
C GLU A 159 8.93 4.12 -20.11
N ASN A 160 10.25 4.17 -20.27
CA ASN A 160 11.01 3.42 -21.27
C ASN A 160 11.99 2.39 -20.71
N ARG A 161 11.83 1.92 -19.46
CA ARG A 161 12.53 0.72 -18.99
C ARG A 161 11.60 -0.49 -18.92
N LYS A 162 11.16 -0.97 -20.09
CA LYS A 162 10.95 -2.42 -20.26
C LYS A 162 12.33 -3.07 -20.37
N GLY A 163 13.03 -3.15 -19.25
CA GLY A 163 14.38 -3.69 -19.21
C GLY A 163 14.76 -4.01 -17.79
N THR A 164 15.10 -5.29 -17.59
CA THR A 164 15.77 -5.79 -16.39
C THR A 164 16.97 -4.90 -16.08
N LEU A 165 17.10 -4.46 -14.83
CA LEU A 165 18.31 -3.81 -14.33
C LEU A 165 19.46 -4.83 -14.24
#